data_AF-A0A1F8N185-F1
#
_entry.id   AF-A0A1F8N185-F1
#
_cell.length_a   1.000
_cell.length_b   1.000
_cell.length_c   1.000
_cell.angle_alpha   90.00
_cell.angle_beta   90.00
_cell.angle_gamma   90.00
#
_symmetry.space_group_name_H-M   'P 1'
#
loop_
_entity.id
_entity.type
_entity.pdbx_description
1 polymer ?
#
loop_
_entity_poly.entity_id
_entity_poly.type
_entity_poly.pdbx_seq_one_letter_code
_entity_poly.pdbx_strand_id
1 'polypeptide(L)'
;MTKYTKIPAINGKKLIRLLQKDGWAIPIRGTTKHGVALAKATSGRTRVTVIPDTTASLDDGTLAAIIGPKQTNIGRQGLLDLLNKYGL
;
A
#
# COMPACT_ATOMS: atom_id res chain seq x y z
N MET A 1 -15.71 14.67 5.90
CA MET A 1 -14.81 13.53 5.63
C MET A 1 -14.85 12.58 6.81
N THR A 2 -15.01 11.28 6.58
CA THR A 2 -14.97 10.27 7.64
C THR A 2 -13.54 10.16 8.14
N LYS A 3 -13.32 10.43 9.43
CA LYS A 3 -12.00 10.25 10.04
C LYS A 3 -11.80 8.78 10.39
N TYR A 4 -10.89 8.11 9.69
CA TYR A 4 -10.48 6.75 9.98
C TYR A 4 -9.66 6.73 11.28
N THR A 5 -10.21 6.08 12.31
CA THR A 5 -9.54 5.79 13.58
C THR A 5 -9.08 4.33 13.68
N LYS A 6 -9.63 3.48 12.80
CA LYS A 6 -9.27 2.07 12.62
C LYS A 6 -9.04 1.82 11.14
N ILE A 7 -8.13 0.90 10.83
CA ILE A 7 -7.91 0.48 9.45
C ILE A 7 -9.15 -0.33 9.02
N PRO A 8 -9.89 0.14 8.01
CA PRO A 8 -11.00 -0.62 7.47
C PRO A 8 -10.48 -1.83 6.68
N ALA A 9 -11.34 -2.82 6.44
CA ALA A 9 -11.03 -3.88 5.50
C ALA A 9 -10.69 -3.27 4.13
N ILE A 10 -9.47 -3.52 3.66
CA ILE A 10 -8.93 -2.98 2.41
C ILE A 10 -8.48 -4.14 1.52
N ASN A 11 -8.85 -4.10 0.24
CA ASN A 11 -8.36 -5.05 -0.74
C ASN A 11 -7.12 -4.52 -1.45
N GLY A 12 -6.43 -5.41 -2.17
CA GLY A 12 -5.20 -5.06 -2.87
C GLY A 12 -5.37 -3.93 -3.87
N LYS A 13 -6.46 -3.92 -4.65
CA LYS A 13 -6.75 -2.86 -5.63
C LYS A 13 -6.83 -1.47 -4.99
N LYS A 14 -7.51 -1.35 -3.84
CA LYS A 14 -7.61 -0.08 -3.11
C LYS A 14 -6.27 0.32 -2.52
N LEU A 15 -5.52 -0.63 -1.96
CA LEU A 15 -4.19 -0.34 -1.41
C LEU A 15 -3.21 0.14 -2.49
N ILE A 16 -3.23 -0.46 -3.69
CA ILE A 16 -2.44 -0.03 -4.84
C ILE A 16 -2.76 1.43 -5.19
N ARG A 17 -4.05 1.77 -5.35
CA ARG A 17 -4.48 3.13 -5.67
C ARG A 17 -4.09 4.13 -4.59
N LEU A 18 -4.21 3.75 -3.32
CA LEU A 18 -3.85 4.60 -2.20
C LEU A 18 -2.35 4.93 -2.20
N LEU A 19 -1.51 3.91 -2.43
CA LEU A 19 -0.05 4.09 -2.51
C LEU A 19 0.35 4.87 -3.78
N GLN A 20 -0.35 4.70 -4.89
CA GLN A 20 -0.15 5.54 -6.08
C GLN A 20 -0.40 7.02 -5.79
N LYS A 21 -1.45 7.35 -5.01
CA LYS A 21 -1.69 8.73 -4.54
C LYS A 21 -0.61 9.23 -3.57
N ASP A 22 0.07 8.33 -2.87
CA ASP A 22 1.25 8.64 -2.05
C ASP A 22 2.54 8.76 -2.90
N GLY A 23 2.47 8.61 -4.22
CA GLY A 23 3.64 8.75 -5.10
C GLY A 23 4.43 7.45 -5.30
N TRP A 24 3.86 6.29 -5.00
CA TRP A 24 4.39 5.02 -5.48
C TRP A 24 4.04 4.81 -6.95
N ALA A 25 5.01 4.38 -7.76
CA ALA A 25 4.83 4.15 -9.19
C ALA A 25 4.86 2.66 -9.52
N ILE A 26 4.09 2.24 -10.52
CA ILE A 26 4.20 0.91 -11.12
C ILE A 26 5.39 0.96 -12.10
N PRO A 27 6.46 0.17 -11.91
CA PRO A 27 7.58 0.13 -12.85
C PRO A 27 7.14 -0.51 -14.19
N ILE A 28 7.94 -0.34 -15.25
CA ILE A 28 7.61 -0.77 -16.64
C ILE A 28 7.15 -2.24 -16.71
N ARG A 29 7.67 -3.11 -15.84
CA ARG A 29 7.27 -4.53 -15.70
C ARG A 29 6.70 -4.83 -14.32
N GLY A 30 5.81 -3.96 -13.84
CA GLY A 30 5.27 -4.02 -12.49
C GLY A 30 4.21 -5.10 -12.25
N THR A 31 3.66 -5.73 -13.28
CA THR A 31 2.72 -6.84 -13.09
C THR A 31 3.49 -8.14 -12.89
N THR A 32 3.20 -8.84 -11.78
CA THR A 32 3.84 -10.10 -11.40
C THR A 32 2.78 -11.18 -11.20
N LYS A 33 3.19 -12.46 -11.13
CA LYS A 33 2.30 -13.58 -10.79
C LYS A 33 1.60 -13.40 -9.42
N HIS A 34 2.22 -12.64 -8.52
CA HIS A 34 1.75 -12.45 -7.14
C HIS A 34 1.00 -11.11 -6.93
N GLY A 35 0.84 -10.30 -7.98
CA GLY A 35 0.17 -9.00 -7.91
C GLY A 35 0.97 -7.87 -8.58
N VAL A 36 0.74 -6.64 -8.14
CA VAL A 36 1.37 -5.43 -8.70
C VAL A 36 2.54 -4.99 -7.82
N ALA A 37 3.72 -4.91 -8.43
CA ALA A 37 4.89 -4.27 -7.86
C ALA A 37 4.75 -2.75 -7.92
N LEU A 38 5.03 -2.09 -6.80
CA LEU A 38 5.11 -0.65 -6.66
C LEU A 38 6.50 -0.26 -6.18
N ALA A 39 7.04 0.83 -6.72
CA ALA A 39 8.32 1.38 -6.34
C ALA A 39 8.19 2.85 -5.93
N LYS A 40 8.93 3.26 -4.90
CA LYS A 40 9.04 4.67 -4.50
C LYS A 40 10.47 4.98 -4.11
N ALA A 41 10.99 6.09 -4.64
CA ALA A 41 12.27 6.62 -4.21
C ALA A 41 12.12 7.17 -2.79
N THR A 42 12.98 6.70 -1.89
CA THR A 42 13.12 7.22 -0.52
C THR A 42 14.55 7.68 -0.32
N SER A 43 14.83 8.48 0.71
CA SER A 43 16.16 9.06 0.97
C SER A 43 17.26 8.00 0.92
N GLY A 44 18.00 7.95 -0.19
CA GLY A 44 19.13 7.04 -0.43
C GLY A 44 18.80 5.66 -1.02
N ARG A 45 17.53 5.28 -1.21
CA ARG A 45 17.18 4.00 -1.88
C ARG A 45 15.78 3.96 -2.48
N THR A 46 15.61 3.18 -3.53
CA THR A 46 14.29 2.79 -4.04
C THR A 46 13.75 1.63 -3.21
N ARG A 47 12.55 1.80 -2.65
CA ARG A 47 11.81 0.71 -2.03
C ARG A 47 10.87 0.09 -3.05
N VAL A 48 10.72 -1.22 -2.99
CA VAL A 48 9.79 -1.98 -3.84
C VAL A 48 8.91 -2.85 -2.95
N THR A 49 7.62 -2.90 -3.26
CA THR A 49 6.67 -3.80 -2.61
C THR A 49 5.77 -4.46 -3.65
N VAL A 50 5.32 -5.68 -3.40
CA VAL A 50 4.36 -6.39 -4.25
C VAL A 50 3.06 -6.51 -3.49
N ILE A 51 1.97 -6.04 -4.11
CA ILE A 51 0.64 -6.05 -3.52
C ILE A 51 -0.24 -7.01 -4.33
N PRO A 52 -0.88 -8.01 -3.69
CA PRO A 52 -1.81 -8.89 -4.36
C PRO A 52 -2.88 -8.09 -5.11
N ASP A 53 -3.08 -8.32 -6.40
CA ASP A 53 -4.15 -7.65 -7.17
C ASP A 53 -5.47 -8.41 -7.01
N THR A 54 -6.10 -8.22 -5.85
CA THR A 54 -7.32 -8.94 -5.46
C THR A 54 -8.46 -7.99 -5.11
N THR A 55 -9.68 -8.45 -5.33
CA THR A 55 -10.91 -7.82 -4.86
C THR A 55 -11.27 -8.22 -3.43
N ALA A 56 -10.75 -9.36 -2.95
CA ALA A 56 -10.90 -9.81 -1.57
C ALA A 56 -10.11 -8.92 -0.60
N SER A 57 -10.63 -8.77 0.62
CA SER A 57 -9.91 -8.06 1.68
C SER A 57 -8.59 -8.76 1.98
N LEU A 58 -7.53 -7.97 2.14
CA LEU A 58 -6.25 -8.49 2.64
C LEU A 58 -6.42 -8.85 4.11
N ASP A 59 -5.87 -10.00 4.51
CA ASP A 59 -5.77 -10.35 5.92
C ASP A 59 -4.78 -9.44 6.66
N ASP A 60 -4.90 -9.39 7.98
CA ASP A 60 -4.09 -8.52 8.83
C ASP A 60 -2.58 -8.80 8.71
N GLY A 61 -2.19 -10.05 8.48
CA GLY A 61 -0.78 -10.44 8.33
C GLY A 61 -0.18 -9.94 7.03
N THR A 62 -0.89 -10.15 5.92
CA THR A 62 -0.50 -9.65 4.59
C THR A 62 -0.45 -8.12 4.59
N LEU A 63 -1.45 -7.46 5.16
CA LEU A 63 -1.46 -6.00 5.26
C LEU A 63 -0.32 -5.48 6.13
N ALA A 64 -0.10 -6.09 7.30
CA ALA A 64 1.00 -5.73 8.21
C ALA A 64 2.37 -5.89 7.56
N ALA A 65 2.57 -6.95 6.76
CA ALA A 65 3.80 -7.18 6.03
C ALA A 65 4.06 -6.08 4.98
N ILE A 66 3.03 -5.68 4.22
CA ILE A 66 3.13 -4.62 3.20
C ILE A 66 3.42 -3.25 3.83
N ILE A 67 2.71 -2.88 4.91
CA ILE A 67 2.91 -1.58 5.57
C ILE A 67 4.18 -1.54 6.43
N GLY A 68 4.77 -2.70 6.71
CA GLY A 68 5.91 -2.87 7.59
C GLY A 68 7.21 -2.25 7.08
N PRO A 69 8.24 -2.18 7.94
CA PRO A 69 9.48 -1.44 7.70
C PRO A 69 10.34 -2.00 6.56
N LYS A 70 10.21 -3.29 6.24
CA LYS A 70 10.94 -3.95 5.15
C LYS A 70 10.38 -3.59 3.77
N GLN A 71 9.09 -3.28 3.69
CA GLN A 71 8.38 -3.02 2.44
C GLN A 71 8.19 -1.50 2.28
N THR A 72 7.01 -0.98 2.62
CA THR A 72 6.67 0.44 2.44
C THR A 72 7.16 1.35 3.56
N ASN A 73 7.36 0.81 4.78
CA ASN A 73 7.77 1.57 5.96
C ASN A 73 6.81 2.73 6.34
N ILE A 74 5.52 2.61 6.03
CA ILE A 74 4.49 3.59 6.43
C ILE A 74 3.91 3.25 7.81
N GLY A 75 3.89 1.96 8.16
CA GLY A 75 3.29 1.45 9.39
C GLY A 75 1.78 1.69 9.48
N ARG A 76 1.22 1.31 10.64
CA ARG A 76 -0.22 1.43 10.92
C ARG A 76 -0.69 2.89 10.89
N GLN A 77 0.09 3.78 11.51
CA GLN A 77 -0.27 5.20 11.58
C GLN A 77 -0.19 5.87 10.20
N GLY A 78 0.88 5.63 9.43
CA GLY A 78 0.99 6.18 8.09
C GLY A 78 -0.14 5.70 7.16
N LEU A 79 -0.58 4.44 7.28
CA LEU A 79 -1.75 3.97 6.54
C LEU A 79 -3.02 4.72 6.93
N LEU A 80 -3.25 4.97 8.23
CA LEU A 80 -4.39 5.78 8.68
C LEU A 80 -4.32 7.22 8.16
N ASP A 81 -3.14 7.82 8.14
CA ASP A 81 -2.94 9.17 7.63
C ASP A 81 -3.23 9.26 6.13
N LEU A 82 -2.80 8.25 5.35
CA LEU A 82 -3.13 8.15 3.92
C LEU A 82 -4.63 7.99 3.68
N LEU A 83 -5.30 7.13 4.46
CA LEU A 83 -6.74 6.94 4.37
C LEU A 83 -7.50 8.23 4.70
N ASN A 84 -7.08 8.94 5.75
CA ASN A 84 -7.65 10.23 6.13
C ASN A 84 -7.41 11.32 5.07
N LYS A 85 -6.27 11.27 4.37
CA LYS A 85 -5.92 12.24 3.33
C LYS A 85 -6.65 11.99 2.01
N TYR A 86 -6.78 10.73 1.58
CA TYR A 86 -7.18 10.39 0.22
C TYR A 86 -8.48 9.60 0.09
N GLY A 87 -9.04 9.11 1.21
CA GLY A 87 -10.16 8.18 1.21
C GLY A 87 -9.81 6.80 0.66
N LEU A 88 -10.82 5.91 0.68
CA LEU A 88 -10.79 4.57 0.09
C LEU A 88 -11.23 4.56 -1.37
#